data_AF-D1A3F1-F1
#
_entry.id   AF-D1A3F1-F1
#
_cell.length_a   1.000
_cell.length_b   1.000
_cell.length_c   1.000
_cell.angle_alpha   90.00
_cell.angle_beta   90.00
_cell.angle_gamma   90.00
#
_symmetry.space_group_name_H-M   'P 1'
#
loop_
_entity.id
_entity.type
_entity.pdbx_description
1 polymer ?
#
loop_
_entity_poly.entity_id
_entity_poly.type
_entity_poly.pdbx_seq_one_letter_code
_entity_poly.pdbx_strand_id
1 'polypeptide(L)'
;MRQQVQRKLEAAMATLATIPDSYMFANFQPGSRDPMPDIPEGLRDLLAITDGFNAGDVAIFSYRELDRNQFYIDDSESIELMGGDRDRWLCFGLNNDFPLIIERTAGTIWWFPETWLEYSFMATRFEQLADSIDDFIDRFLLGEGYLQLIGGQDRWSDFLHEHGFITTE
;
A
#
# COMPACT_ATOMS: atom_id res chain seq x y z
N MET A 1 -9.82 -10.89 3.70
CA MET A 1 -9.77 -9.64 4.47
C MET A 1 -10.68 -9.76 5.69
N ARG A 2 -10.17 -9.40 6.87
CA ARG A 2 -10.94 -9.37 8.13
C ARG A 2 -12.06 -8.35 8.02
N GLN A 3 -13.27 -8.74 8.44
CA GLN A 3 -14.48 -7.90 8.38
C GLN A 3 -14.35 -6.53 9.05
N GLN A 4 -13.52 -6.41 10.09
CA GLN A 4 -13.26 -5.13 10.74
C GLN A 4 -12.49 -4.17 9.81
N VAL A 5 -11.44 -4.67 9.16
CA VAL A 5 -10.60 -3.88 8.24
C VAL A 5 -11.40 -3.47 7.01
N GLN A 6 -12.16 -4.41 6.44
CA GLN A 6 -13.06 -4.12 5.32
C GLN A 6 -14.05 -3.00 5.67
N ARG A 7 -14.73 -3.08 6.83
CA ARG A 7 -15.67 -2.03 7.26
C ARG A 7 -14.99 -0.67 7.46
N LYS A 8 -13.76 -0.66 7.98
CA LYS A 8 -12.97 0.56 8.19
C LYS A 8 -12.62 1.21 6.85
N LEU A 9 -12.19 0.41 5.87
CA LEU A 9 -11.91 0.85 4.50
C LEU A 9 -13.17 1.37 3.79
N GLU A 10 -14.27 0.62 3.84
CA GLU A 10 -15.55 1.03 3.25
C GLU A 10 -16.09 2.32 3.89
N ALA A 11 -15.91 2.50 5.20
CA ALA A 11 -16.27 3.74 5.88
C ALA A 11 -15.43 4.93 5.39
N ALA A 12 -14.11 4.75 5.23
CA ALA A 12 -13.25 5.80 4.68
C ALA A 12 -13.67 6.17 3.24
N MET A 13 -13.90 5.18 2.39
CA MET A 13 -14.38 5.38 1.02
C MET A 13 -15.74 6.11 0.98
N ALA A 14 -16.68 5.73 1.85
CA ALA A 14 -17.99 6.37 1.93
C ALA A 14 -17.87 7.83 2.36
N THR A 15 -17.02 8.15 3.33
CA THR A 15 -16.75 9.52 3.76
C THR A 15 -16.12 10.35 2.64
N LEU A 16 -15.10 9.81 1.95
CA LEU A 16 -14.44 10.49 0.83
C LEU A 16 -15.41 10.85 -0.31
N ALA A 17 -16.41 10.00 -0.57
CA ALA A 17 -17.44 10.26 -1.57
C ALA A 17 -18.34 11.47 -1.21
N THR A 18 -18.36 11.91 0.04
CA THR A 18 -19.10 13.11 0.49
C THR A 18 -18.26 14.39 0.50
N ILE A 19 -16.93 14.27 0.34
CA ILE A 19 -15.99 15.39 0.38
C ILE A 19 -15.71 15.84 -1.07
N PRO A 20 -16.05 17.09 -1.44
CA PRO A 20 -15.69 17.64 -2.74
C PRO A 20 -14.17 17.61 -2.96
N ASP A 21 -13.76 17.30 -4.18
CA ASP A 21 -12.36 17.25 -4.61
C ASP A 21 -11.45 16.34 -3.76
N SER A 22 -12.03 15.31 -3.13
CA SER A 22 -11.28 14.31 -2.37
C SER A 22 -10.22 13.59 -3.22
N TYR A 23 -10.48 13.45 -4.52
CA TYR A 23 -9.54 12.89 -5.50
C TYR A 23 -8.16 13.59 -5.54
N MET A 24 -8.06 14.82 -5.02
CA MET A 24 -6.78 15.54 -4.92
C MET A 24 -5.84 14.96 -3.86
N PHE A 25 -6.34 14.16 -2.92
CA PHE A 25 -5.52 13.57 -1.85
C PHE A 25 -5.84 12.09 -1.61
N ALA A 26 -7.02 11.61 -2.00
CA ALA A 26 -7.36 10.20 -1.95
C ALA A 26 -8.39 9.83 -3.02
N ASN A 27 -8.14 8.74 -3.75
CA ASN A 27 -9.00 8.27 -4.83
C ASN A 27 -8.99 6.75 -4.89
N PHE A 28 -10.11 6.14 -4.49
CA PHE A 28 -10.30 4.69 -4.47
C PHE A 28 -11.13 4.25 -5.67
N GLN A 29 -10.58 3.35 -6.49
CA GLN A 29 -11.28 2.85 -7.67
C GLN A 29 -12.34 1.83 -7.29
N PRO A 30 -13.40 1.65 -8.11
CA PRO A 30 -14.33 0.54 -7.92
C PRO A 30 -13.59 -0.81 -7.89
N GLY A 31 -14.02 -1.70 -7.00
CA GLY A 31 -13.46 -3.05 -6.89
C GLY A 31 -13.54 -3.87 -8.17
N SER A 32 -12.54 -4.74 -8.35
CA SER A 32 -12.38 -5.56 -9.53
C SER A 32 -13.42 -6.68 -9.57
N ARG A 33 -13.88 -7.00 -10.78
CA ARG A 33 -14.75 -8.17 -11.05
C ARG A 33 -14.03 -9.24 -11.85
N ASP A 34 -12.78 -8.97 -12.25
CA ASP A 34 -11.98 -9.88 -13.03
C ASP A 34 -11.43 -10.99 -12.11
N PRO A 35 -11.27 -12.23 -12.60
CA PRO A 35 -10.60 -13.27 -11.85
C PRO A 35 -9.11 -12.92 -11.68
N MET A 36 -8.59 -13.04 -10.44
CA MET A 36 -7.20 -12.69 -10.09
C MET A 36 -6.45 -13.89 -9.49
N PRO A 37 -6.22 -14.98 -10.24
CA PRO A 37 -5.68 -16.23 -9.70
C PRO A 37 -4.23 -16.12 -9.22
N ASP A 38 -3.44 -15.21 -9.80
CA ASP A 38 -1.97 -15.21 -9.71
C ASP A 38 -1.41 -14.24 -8.65
N ILE A 39 -2.26 -13.79 -7.72
CA ILE A 39 -1.87 -12.87 -6.66
C ILE A 39 -2.24 -13.42 -5.27
N PRO A 40 -1.53 -12.96 -4.21
CA PRO A 40 -1.81 -13.35 -2.82
C PRO A 40 -3.26 -13.08 -2.42
N GLU A 41 -3.83 -13.95 -1.58
CA GLU A 41 -5.24 -13.89 -1.15
C GLU A 41 -5.61 -12.53 -0.54
N GLY A 42 -4.79 -11.98 0.36
CA GLY A 42 -5.05 -10.68 0.96
C GLY A 42 -5.11 -9.54 -0.05
N LEU A 43 -4.24 -9.56 -1.08
CA LEU A 43 -4.25 -8.54 -2.14
C LEU A 43 -5.46 -8.72 -3.04
N ARG A 44 -5.83 -9.97 -3.36
CA ARG A 44 -7.06 -10.30 -4.11
C ARG A 44 -8.30 -9.75 -3.41
N ASP A 45 -8.40 -9.95 -2.10
CA ASP A 45 -9.54 -9.47 -1.32
C ASP A 45 -9.61 -7.94 -1.30
N LEU A 46 -8.47 -7.26 -1.21
CA LEU A 46 -8.39 -5.80 -1.30
C LEU A 46 -8.84 -5.29 -2.68
N LEU A 47 -8.30 -5.87 -3.75
CA LEU A 47 -8.62 -5.45 -5.12
C LEU A 47 -10.08 -5.75 -5.50
N ALA A 48 -10.72 -6.74 -4.87
CA ALA A 48 -12.16 -6.98 -5.01
C ALA A 48 -13.03 -5.88 -4.37
N ILE A 49 -12.49 -5.12 -3.40
CA ILE A 49 -13.16 -3.98 -2.76
C ILE A 49 -12.83 -2.68 -3.50
N THR A 50 -11.55 -2.47 -3.81
CA THR A 50 -11.02 -1.29 -4.52
C THR A 50 -9.88 -1.69 -5.45
N ASP A 51 -10.09 -1.62 -6.77
CA ASP A 51 -9.10 -2.06 -7.77
C ASP A 51 -8.05 -0.98 -8.02
N GLY A 52 -7.18 -0.80 -7.03
CA GLY A 52 -6.20 0.27 -6.97
C GLY A 52 -6.75 1.56 -6.34
N PHE A 53 -5.83 2.34 -5.77
CA PHE A 53 -6.15 3.63 -5.15
C PHE A 53 -4.90 4.48 -4.93
N ASN A 54 -5.10 5.77 -4.68
CA ASN A 54 -4.09 6.64 -4.06
C ASN A 54 -4.66 7.20 -2.77
N ALA A 55 -3.85 7.37 -1.75
CA ALA A 55 -4.20 7.94 -0.46
C ALA A 55 -2.94 8.60 0.13
N GLY A 56 -2.82 9.91 -0.07
CA GLY A 56 -1.61 10.66 0.15
C GLY A 56 -0.45 10.10 -0.67
N ASP A 57 0.66 9.78 -0.01
CA ASP A 57 1.86 9.22 -0.66
C ASP A 57 1.77 7.72 -0.95
N VAL A 58 0.72 7.05 -0.48
CA VAL A 58 0.51 5.61 -0.72
C VAL A 58 -0.35 5.39 -1.95
N ALA A 59 0.17 4.62 -2.90
CA ALA A 59 -0.55 4.18 -4.09
C ALA A 59 -0.59 2.65 -4.14
N ILE A 60 -1.76 2.06 -4.38
CA ILE A 60 -1.90 0.62 -4.67
C ILE A 60 -2.28 0.46 -6.13
N PHE A 61 -1.56 -0.40 -6.83
CA PHE A 61 -1.82 -0.68 -8.24
C PHE A 61 -3.11 -1.44 -8.43
N SER A 62 -3.84 -1.14 -9.50
CA SER A 62 -4.93 -2.02 -9.94
C SER A 62 -4.38 -3.36 -10.44
N TYR A 63 -5.22 -4.39 -10.49
CA TYR A 63 -4.83 -5.72 -10.94
C TYR A 63 -4.15 -5.70 -12.32
N ARG A 64 -4.67 -4.88 -13.24
CA ARG A 64 -4.15 -4.73 -14.61
C ARG A 64 -2.80 -4.04 -14.68
N GLU A 65 -2.41 -3.37 -13.61
CA GLU A 65 -1.17 -2.61 -13.51
C GLU A 65 -0.07 -3.38 -12.80
N LEU A 66 -0.39 -4.48 -12.11
CA LEU A 66 0.60 -5.24 -11.36
C LEU A 66 1.74 -5.71 -12.27
N ASP A 67 1.44 -6.38 -13.37
CA ASP A 67 2.45 -6.96 -14.27
C ASP A 67 3.41 -5.89 -14.83
N ARG A 68 2.86 -4.77 -15.32
CA ARG A 68 3.65 -3.70 -15.91
C ARG A 68 4.48 -2.89 -14.92
N ASN A 69 4.20 -2.98 -13.63
CA ASN A 69 4.92 -2.25 -12.57
C ASN A 69 5.92 -3.14 -11.81
N GLN A 70 6.18 -4.36 -12.29
CA GLN A 70 7.18 -5.22 -11.65
C GLN A 70 8.62 -4.71 -11.78
N PHE A 71 8.88 -3.78 -12.71
CA PHE A 71 10.20 -3.19 -12.93
C PHE A 71 10.78 -2.47 -11.70
N TYR A 72 9.95 -2.03 -10.75
CA TYR A 72 10.41 -1.37 -9.52
C TYR A 72 11.32 -2.25 -8.65
N ILE A 73 11.33 -3.56 -8.86
CA ILE A 73 12.10 -4.52 -8.06
C ILE A 73 12.89 -5.52 -8.94
N ASP A 74 13.09 -5.21 -10.22
CA ASP A 74 13.76 -6.08 -11.20
C ASP A 74 15.28 -5.82 -11.30
N ASP A 75 15.81 -4.81 -10.62
CA ASP A 75 17.25 -4.55 -10.62
C ASP A 75 18.02 -5.56 -9.74
N SER A 76 19.28 -5.80 -10.07
CA SER A 76 20.11 -6.82 -9.41
C SER A 76 20.38 -6.55 -7.93
N GLU A 77 20.49 -5.28 -7.54
CA GLU A 77 20.83 -4.90 -6.15
C GLU A 77 19.61 -5.14 -5.24
N SER A 78 18.42 -4.73 -5.69
CA SER A 78 17.16 -5.04 -5.01
C SER A 78 16.95 -6.54 -4.89
N ILE A 79 17.19 -7.31 -5.96
CA ILE A 79 17.05 -8.77 -5.94
C ILE A 79 17.99 -9.40 -4.90
N GLU A 80 19.25 -8.97 -4.83
CA GLU A 80 20.20 -9.47 -3.84
C GLU A 80 19.74 -9.19 -2.40
N LEU A 81 19.27 -7.96 -2.12
CA LEU A 81 18.75 -7.57 -0.80
C LEU A 81 17.48 -8.35 -0.41
N MET A 82 16.66 -8.69 -1.40
CA MET A 82 15.47 -9.54 -1.24
C MET A 82 15.79 -11.05 -1.13
N GLY A 83 17.07 -11.42 -1.04
CA GLY A 83 17.52 -12.79 -0.85
C GLY A 83 17.74 -13.59 -2.13
N GLY A 84 17.79 -12.94 -3.29
CA GLY A 84 18.16 -13.52 -4.58
C GLY A 84 17.03 -14.20 -5.36
N ASP A 85 15.85 -14.35 -4.77
CA ASP A 85 14.68 -14.98 -5.40
C ASP A 85 13.63 -13.92 -5.77
N ARG A 86 13.71 -13.40 -7.00
CA ARG A 86 12.80 -12.35 -7.50
C ARG A 86 11.35 -12.81 -7.56
N ASP A 87 11.11 -14.06 -7.95
CA ASP A 87 9.76 -14.58 -8.20
C ASP A 87 8.95 -14.75 -6.92
N ARG A 88 9.64 -14.85 -5.77
CA ARG A 88 9.04 -14.82 -4.44
C ARG A 88 8.25 -13.53 -4.13
N TRP A 89 8.57 -12.44 -4.83
CA TRP A 89 8.08 -11.10 -4.51
C TRP A 89 7.16 -10.54 -5.59
N LEU A 90 6.28 -9.64 -5.16
CA LEU A 90 5.39 -8.88 -6.03
C LEU A 90 5.38 -7.43 -5.55
N CYS A 91 5.70 -6.48 -6.45
CA CYS A 91 5.43 -5.08 -6.17
C CYS A 91 3.94 -4.82 -6.38
N PHE A 92 3.24 -4.35 -5.34
CA PHE A 92 1.78 -4.16 -5.37
C PHE A 92 1.35 -2.70 -5.24
N GLY A 93 2.30 -1.80 -5.00
CA GLY A 93 2.04 -0.39 -4.82
C GLY A 93 3.33 0.38 -4.55
N LEU A 94 3.16 1.66 -4.22
CA LEU A 94 4.22 2.60 -3.93
C LEU A 94 3.92 3.34 -2.61
N ASN A 95 4.98 3.79 -1.95
CA ASN A 95 4.97 4.81 -0.93
C ASN A 95 5.98 5.88 -1.32
N ASN A 96 5.51 7.07 -1.72
CA ASN A 96 6.35 8.16 -2.22
C ASN A 96 7.34 7.68 -3.32
N ASP A 97 6.83 7.01 -4.35
CA ASP A 97 7.59 6.36 -5.44
C ASP A 97 8.48 5.16 -5.07
N PHE A 98 8.57 4.77 -3.79
CA PHE A 98 9.29 3.56 -3.36
C PHE A 98 8.38 2.33 -3.34
N PRO A 99 8.86 1.15 -3.76
CA PRO A 99 8.01 -0.03 -3.90
C PRO A 99 7.51 -0.58 -2.56
N LEU A 100 6.20 -0.82 -2.50
CA LEU A 100 5.56 -1.69 -1.52
C LEU A 100 5.51 -3.11 -2.10
N ILE A 101 6.02 -4.07 -1.33
CA ILE A 101 6.30 -5.41 -1.81
C ILE A 101 5.54 -6.42 -0.95
N ILE A 102 4.93 -7.41 -1.58
CA ILE A 102 4.28 -8.53 -0.90
C ILE A 102 5.02 -9.83 -1.22
N GLU A 103 5.28 -10.63 -0.18
CA GLU A 103 5.77 -11.99 -0.33
C GLU A 103 4.62 -12.88 -0.80
N ARG A 104 4.80 -13.60 -1.92
CA ARG A 104 3.68 -14.26 -2.61
C ARG A 104 3.02 -15.38 -1.81
N THR A 105 3.75 -16.07 -0.95
CA THR A 105 3.32 -17.28 -0.23
C THR A 105 2.75 -16.95 1.15
N ALA A 106 3.47 -16.15 1.93
CA ALA A 106 3.14 -15.74 3.29
C ALA A 106 2.21 -14.52 3.33
N GLY A 107 2.21 -13.69 2.29
CA GLY A 107 1.39 -12.48 2.23
C GLY A 107 1.88 -11.35 3.14
N THR A 108 3.06 -11.47 3.73
CA THR A 108 3.71 -10.40 4.52
C THR A 108 4.12 -9.25 3.62
N ILE A 109 4.03 -8.02 4.15
CA ILE A 109 4.35 -6.78 3.43
C ILE A 109 5.75 -6.32 3.82
N TRP A 110 6.52 -5.93 2.82
CA TRP A 110 7.92 -5.52 2.94
C TRP A 110 8.14 -4.22 2.17
N TRP A 111 9.20 -3.52 2.55
CA TRP A 111 9.57 -2.25 1.96
C TRP A 111 11.07 -1.97 2.13
N PHE A 112 11.54 -0.95 1.41
CA PHE A 112 12.83 -0.31 1.67
C PHE A 112 12.56 0.95 2.50
N PRO A 113 12.94 0.99 3.79
CA PRO A 113 12.56 2.08 4.69
C PRO A 113 13.27 3.40 4.36
N GLU A 114 14.32 3.37 3.54
CA GLU A 114 15.17 4.53 3.23
C GLU A 114 14.55 5.44 2.16
N THR A 115 13.26 5.74 2.31
CA THR A 115 12.44 6.53 1.37
C THR A 115 12.83 8.00 1.29
N TRP A 116 13.70 8.49 2.18
CA TRP A 116 14.24 9.85 2.20
C TRP A 116 15.53 10.02 1.37
N LEU A 117 16.07 8.93 0.82
CA LEU A 117 17.24 9.01 -0.06
C LEU A 117 16.78 9.27 -1.49
N GLU A 118 16.32 10.49 -1.77
CA GLU A 118 15.92 10.97 -3.11
C GLU A 118 16.99 10.73 -4.22
N TYR A 119 18.22 10.35 -3.84
CA TYR A 119 19.37 10.20 -4.73
C TYR A 119 20.27 8.97 -4.45
N SER A 120 19.87 8.04 -3.58
CA SER A 120 20.66 6.83 -3.35
C SER A 120 20.01 5.64 -4.02
N PHE A 121 20.56 5.22 -5.16
CA PHE A 121 20.30 3.92 -5.79
C PHE A 121 20.76 2.73 -4.91
N MET A 122 21.09 2.95 -3.65
CA MET A 122 21.66 1.96 -2.74
C MET A 122 20.77 1.84 -1.51
N ALA A 123 19.55 1.34 -1.69
CA ALA A 123 18.83 0.82 -0.53
C ALA A 123 19.75 -0.20 0.15
N THR A 124 19.90 -0.14 1.47
CA THR A 124 20.76 -1.05 2.23
C THR A 124 19.96 -2.03 3.08
N ARG A 125 18.65 -1.79 3.20
CA ARG A 125 17.73 -2.51 4.07
C ARG A 125 16.49 -2.92 3.33
N PHE A 126 16.12 -4.18 3.49
CA PHE A 126 14.83 -4.71 3.09
C PHE A 126 14.20 -5.34 4.32
N GLU A 127 13.06 -4.81 4.77
CA GLU A 127 12.45 -5.21 6.03
C GLU A 127 10.95 -5.41 5.94
N GLN A 128 10.44 -6.25 6.84
CA GLN A 128 9.01 -6.48 6.95
C GLN A 128 8.33 -5.25 7.58
N LEU A 129 7.34 -4.72 6.86
CA LEU A 129 6.51 -3.58 7.28
C LEU A 129 5.26 -4.05 8.04
N ALA A 130 4.58 -5.08 7.51
CA ALA A 130 3.31 -5.57 8.07
C ALA A 130 3.18 -7.09 7.90
N ASP A 131 2.38 -7.72 8.75
CA ASP A 131 2.16 -9.17 8.73
C ASP A 131 1.24 -9.63 7.59
N SER A 132 0.41 -8.72 7.06
CA SER A 132 -0.55 -9.00 5.99
C SER A 132 -1.08 -7.70 5.36
N ILE A 133 -1.84 -7.82 4.26
CA ILE A 133 -2.61 -6.70 3.71
C ILE A 133 -3.57 -6.11 4.76
N ASP A 134 -4.23 -6.95 5.56
CA ASP A 134 -5.13 -6.48 6.60
C ASP A 134 -4.41 -5.64 7.66
N ASP A 135 -3.22 -6.05 8.07
CA ASP A 135 -2.38 -5.33 9.01
C ASP A 135 -1.87 -4.02 8.39
N PHE A 136 -1.43 -4.05 7.14
CA PHE A 136 -1.02 -2.87 6.39
C PHE A 136 -2.14 -1.83 6.30
N ILE A 137 -3.34 -2.23 5.88
CA ILE A 137 -4.47 -1.31 5.75
C ILE A 137 -4.88 -0.73 7.11
N ASP A 138 -4.97 -1.57 8.14
CA ASP A 138 -5.46 -1.13 9.45
C ASP A 138 -4.47 -0.23 10.19
N ARG A 139 -3.18 -0.59 10.15
CA ARG A 139 -2.12 0.08 10.91
C ARG A 139 -1.44 1.20 10.15
N PHE A 140 -1.19 1.03 8.85
CA PHE A 140 -0.35 1.93 8.07
C PHE A 140 -1.11 2.77 7.06
N LEU A 141 -2.25 2.32 6.51
CA LEU A 141 -3.05 3.17 5.62
C LEU A 141 -4.08 4.01 6.37
N LEU A 142 -4.79 3.39 7.32
CA LEU A 142 -5.91 3.97 8.07
C LEU A 142 -5.61 4.07 9.57
N GLY A 143 -4.34 4.03 9.96
CA GLY A 143 -3.91 3.97 11.34
C GLY A 143 -2.66 4.81 11.61
N GLU A 144 -2.27 4.88 12.88
CA GLU A 144 -1.17 5.73 13.37
C GLU A 144 0.17 5.49 12.66
N GLY A 145 0.36 4.28 12.12
CA GLY A 145 1.54 3.93 11.33
C GLY A 145 1.66 4.72 10.03
N TYR A 146 0.61 5.39 9.55
CA TYR A 146 0.68 6.20 8.33
C TYR A 146 1.72 7.31 8.44
N LEU A 147 1.74 8.05 9.56
CA LEU A 147 2.70 9.14 9.78
C LEU A 147 4.15 8.63 9.80
N GLN A 148 4.37 7.42 10.32
CA GLN A 148 5.68 6.75 10.27
C GLN A 148 6.06 6.38 8.83
N LEU A 149 5.09 5.93 8.03
CA LEU A 149 5.29 5.49 6.66
C LEU A 149 5.70 6.65 5.73
N ILE A 150 5.07 7.82 5.89
CA ILE A 150 5.31 8.99 5.04
C ILE A 150 6.33 9.99 5.63
N GLY A 151 6.68 9.86 6.92
CA GLY A 151 7.66 10.72 7.57
C GLY A 151 7.21 12.17 7.79
N GLY A 152 5.90 12.44 7.74
CA GLY A 152 5.35 13.80 7.80
C GLY A 152 3.83 13.83 7.86
N GLN A 153 3.26 14.99 7.52
CA GLN A 153 1.83 15.21 7.41
C GLN A 153 1.46 15.58 5.97
N ASP A 154 0.32 15.08 5.53
CA ASP A 154 -0.31 15.40 4.27
C ASP A 154 -1.84 15.49 4.42
N ARG A 155 -2.53 15.79 3.32
CA ARG A 155 -3.99 15.89 3.30
C ARG A 155 -4.71 14.58 3.62
N TRP A 156 -4.07 13.43 3.44
CA TRP A 156 -4.63 12.15 3.85
C TRP A 156 -4.56 11.97 5.36
N SER A 157 -3.42 12.29 5.97
CA SER A 157 -3.27 12.29 7.44
C SER A 157 -4.24 13.26 8.11
N ASP A 158 -4.44 14.46 7.54
CA ASP A 158 -5.45 15.41 8.01
C ASP A 158 -6.86 14.79 7.97
N PHE A 159 -7.21 14.14 6.86
CA PHE A 159 -8.48 13.42 6.73
C PHE A 159 -8.63 12.31 7.79
N LEU A 160 -7.56 11.54 8.04
CA LEU A 160 -7.57 10.47 9.03
C LEU A 160 -7.80 11.03 10.44
N HIS A 161 -7.16 12.15 10.79
CA HIS A 161 -7.37 12.83 12.07
C HIS A 161 -8.79 13.36 12.21
N GLU A 162 -9.28 14.11 11.22
CA GLU A 162 -10.61 14.75 11.23
C GLU A 162 -11.75 13.75 11.41
N HIS A 163 -11.56 12.52 10.92
CA HIS A 163 -12.57 11.46 10.97
C HIS A 163 -12.27 10.38 12.03
N GLY A 164 -11.29 10.61 12.90
CA GLY A 164 -11.01 9.76 14.07
C GLY A 164 -10.43 8.39 13.73
N PHE A 165 -9.79 8.25 12.57
CA PHE A 165 -9.01 7.06 12.23
C PHE A 165 -7.68 7.01 12.99
N ILE A 166 -7.11 8.18 13.28
CA ILE A 166 -5.89 8.39 14.07
C ILE A 166 -6.11 9.54 15.07
N THR A 167 -5.34 9.54 16.14
CA THR A 167 -5.42 10.49 17.26
C THR A 167 -4.48 11.67 17.06
N THR A 168 -4.89 12.86 17.50
CA THR A 168 -3.99 14.02 17.57
C THR A 168 -3.05 13.84 18.75
N GLU A 169 -1.73 13.84 18.53
CA GLU A 169 -0.75 14.05 19.60
C GLU A 169 -0.79 15.49 20.13
#